data_AF-A0A1Z8VJY1-F1
#
_entry.id   AF-A0A1Z8VJY1-F1
#
_cell.length_a   1.000
_cell.length_b   1.000
_cell.length_c   1.000
_cell.angle_alpha   90.00
_cell.angle_beta   90.00
_cell.angle_gamma   90.00
#
_symmetry.space_group_name_H-M   'P 1'
#
loop_
_entity.id
_entity.type
_entity.pdbx_description
1 polymer ?
#
loop_
_entity_poly.entity_id
_entity_poly.type
_entity_poly.pdbx_seq_one_letter_code
_entity_poly.pdbx_strand_id
1 'polypeptide(L)'
;MFRLSTQQKKDFDRDGFLIVERLIDDDTVERLRDSFEALFRGEFETGVCPDEVNWQEGTGDPSLTRQICNGWKANIAIASVITRPDIGEAIASLGNWPGTRVMSDNVLWKPPQSRPLGYHQDNSFLSWYNPSELLSCWIALDETTWEGGTVEFIRGSHRWHHTEPEGEFHGPEDYRRYMEMAADRQEVEPEIVYVEVPKGGGSFHHGWTWHGSGFNHSQNSRRSLVMHGMRSDATYDPAHFHEGTGPIYSRYKKLGDNTMDENYFPITWRADGYRTPTIADFLTEQSA
;
A
#
# COMPACT_ATOMS: atom_id res chain seq x y z
N MET A 1 -1.86 -19.72 -3.79
CA MET A 1 -0.79 -18.83 -4.29
C MET A 1 -1.27 -18.19 -5.58
N PHE A 2 -1.09 -16.88 -5.70
CA PHE A 2 -1.45 -16.07 -6.86
C PHE A 2 -0.38 -16.19 -7.96
N ARG A 3 -0.80 -16.16 -9.23
CA ARG A 3 0.13 -16.18 -10.38
C ARG A 3 -0.41 -15.30 -11.48
N LEU A 4 0.43 -14.38 -11.96
CA LEU A 4 0.09 -13.50 -13.07
C LEU A 4 0.03 -14.26 -14.40
N SER A 5 -1.03 -14.02 -15.16
CA SER A 5 -1.10 -14.39 -16.57
C SER A 5 -0.39 -13.35 -17.46
N THR A 6 -0.01 -13.75 -18.68
CA THR A 6 0.55 -12.82 -19.67
C THR A 6 -0.41 -11.69 -20.02
N GLN A 7 -1.72 -11.96 -20.03
CA GLN A 7 -2.72 -10.93 -20.32
C GLN A 7 -2.79 -9.89 -19.20
N GLN A 8 -2.80 -10.32 -17.94
CA GLN A 8 -2.77 -9.43 -16.78
C GLN A 8 -1.55 -8.50 -16.75
N LYS A 9 -0.37 -8.99 -17.19
CA LYS A 9 0.82 -8.14 -17.33
C LYS A 9 0.61 -7.03 -18.37
N LYS A 10 0.05 -7.38 -19.54
CA LYS A 10 -0.26 -6.40 -20.59
C LYS A 10 -1.32 -5.38 -20.17
N ASP A 11 -2.34 -5.82 -19.44
CA ASP A 11 -3.37 -4.92 -18.92
C ASP A 11 -2.77 -3.97 -17.88
N PHE A 12 -1.91 -4.46 -16.98
CA PHE A 12 -1.18 -3.61 -16.05
C PHE A 12 -0.29 -2.59 -16.78
N ASP A 13 0.49 -3.02 -17.78
CA ASP A 13 1.33 -2.12 -18.56
C ASP A 13 0.50 -1.03 -19.25
N ARG A 14 -0.68 -1.38 -19.78
CA ARG A 14 -1.59 -0.44 -20.45
C ARG A 14 -2.22 0.54 -19.46
N ASP A 15 -2.74 0.03 -18.35
CA ASP A 15 -3.65 0.75 -17.46
C ASP A 15 -2.96 1.39 -16.26
N GLY A 16 -1.79 0.88 -15.85
CA GLY A 16 -1.10 1.25 -14.62
C GLY A 16 -1.60 0.50 -13.39
N PHE A 17 -2.58 -0.37 -13.54
CA PHE A 17 -3.12 -1.19 -12.47
C PHE A 17 -3.75 -2.48 -13.01
N LEU A 18 -4.01 -3.42 -12.10
CA LEU A 18 -4.65 -4.71 -12.35
C LEU A 18 -5.61 -5.01 -11.21
N ILE A 19 -6.88 -5.28 -11.50
CA ILE A 19 -7.87 -5.73 -10.51
C ILE A 19 -7.92 -7.27 -10.53
N VAL A 20 -8.00 -7.87 -9.34
CA VAL A 20 -7.96 -9.32 -9.11
C VAL A 20 -9.07 -9.73 -8.16
N GLU A 21 -9.94 -10.64 -8.58
CA GLU A 21 -11.10 -11.07 -7.78
C GLU A 21 -10.72 -11.79 -6.48
N ARG A 22 -9.55 -12.45 -6.43
CA ARG A 22 -9.10 -13.20 -5.24
C ARG A 22 -7.58 -13.28 -5.09
N LEU A 23 -7.06 -12.71 -4.01
CA LEU A 23 -5.66 -12.72 -3.59
C LEU A 23 -5.44 -13.53 -2.31
N ILE A 24 -6.43 -13.49 -1.40
CA ILE A 24 -6.43 -14.21 -0.13
C ILE A 24 -7.74 -15.00 0.04
N ASP A 25 -7.69 -16.04 0.88
CA ASP A 25 -8.88 -16.81 1.25
C ASP A 25 -9.66 -16.18 2.41
N ASP A 26 -10.88 -16.66 2.60
CA ASP A 26 -11.82 -16.14 3.60
C ASP A 26 -11.28 -16.30 5.03
N ASP A 27 -10.59 -17.40 5.33
CA ASP A 27 -9.98 -17.62 6.65
C ASP A 27 -8.90 -16.56 6.93
N THR A 28 -8.11 -16.18 5.92
CA THR A 28 -7.14 -15.09 6.02
C THR A 28 -7.84 -13.75 6.19
N VAL A 29 -8.95 -13.50 5.48
CA VAL A 29 -9.75 -12.27 5.65
C VAL A 29 -10.21 -12.11 7.09
N GLU A 30 -10.81 -13.14 7.69
CA GLU A 30 -11.34 -13.02 9.05
C GLU A 30 -10.21 -12.82 10.09
N ARG A 31 -9.08 -13.54 9.96
CA ARG A 31 -7.90 -13.30 10.82
C ARG A 31 -7.40 -11.86 10.74
N LEU A 32 -7.33 -11.29 9.54
CA LEU A 32 -6.89 -9.91 9.36
C LEU A 32 -7.90 -8.92 9.95
N ARG A 33 -9.20 -9.18 9.86
CA ARG A 33 -10.22 -8.32 10.46
C ARG A 33 -10.06 -8.22 11.97
N ASP A 34 -9.80 -9.34 12.65
CA ASP A 34 -9.52 -9.35 14.09
C ASP A 34 -8.26 -8.53 14.42
N SER A 35 -7.20 -8.65 13.61
CA SER A 35 -5.99 -7.84 13.76
C SER A 35 -6.23 -6.35 13.57
N PHE A 36 -7.10 -5.94 12.64
CA PHE A 36 -7.43 -4.52 12.45
C PHE A 36 -8.05 -3.92 13.71
N GLU A 37 -9.00 -4.62 14.33
CA GLU A 37 -9.61 -4.18 15.59
C GLU A 37 -8.54 -3.97 16.67
N ALA A 38 -7.68 -4.97 16.91
CA ALA A 38 -6.61 -4.90 17.90
C ALA A 38 -5.64 -3.72 17.63
N LEU A 39 -5.15 -3.58 16.39
CA LEU A 39 -4.22 -2.51 16.01
C LEU A 39 -4.81 -1.12 16.27
N PHE A 40 -6.08 -0.90 15.93
CA PHE A 40 -6.74 0.40 16.15
C PHE A 40 -7.19 0.64 17.60
N ARG A 41 -7.14 -0.37 18.48
CA ARG A 41 -7.16 -0.20 19.94
C ARG A 41 -5.78 0.06 20.56
N GLY A 42 -4.70 -0.09 19.80
CA GLY A 42 -3.32 0.11 20.24
C GLY A 42 -2.71 -1.16 20.83
N GLU A 43 -3.32 -2.31 20.53
CA GLU A 43 -2.87 -3.63 20.94
C GLU A 43 -1.90 -4.16 19.88
N PHE A 44 -0.60 -3.99 20.13
CA PHE A 44 0.47 -4.46 19.24
C PHE A 44 1.01 -5.80 19.74
N GLU A 45 0.58 -6.88 19.09
CA GLU A 45 0.89 -8.28 19.43
C GLU A 45 2.39 -8.52 19.66
N THR A 46 3.24 -7.94 18.83
CA THR A 46 4.70 -8.14 18.89
C THR A 46 5.40 -7.24 19.91
N GLY A 47 4.66 -6.31 20.53
CA GLY A 47 5.22 -5.23 21.36
C GLY A 47 5.94 -4.13 20.57
N VAL A 48 6.01 -4.22 19.24
CA VAL A 48 6.62 -3.20 18.37
C VAL A 48 5.53 -2.25 17.87
N CYS A 49 5.69 -0.96 18.15
CA CYS A 49 4.80 0.05 17.59
C CYS A 49 5.00 0.17 16.06
N PRO A 50 3.92 0.36 15.29
CA PRO A 50 4.01 0.73 13.88
C PRO A 50 4.76 2.05 13.67
N ASP A 51 5.17 2.30 12.44
CA ASP A 51 6.01 3.46 12.12
C ASP A 51 5.26 4.77 12.16
N GLU A 52 3.98 4.72 11.81
CA GLU A 52 3.02 5.82 11.87
C GLU A 52 1.65 5.28 12.28
N VAL A 53 0.99 6.00 13.18
CA VAL A 53 -0.38 5.71 13.64
C VAL A 53 -1.17 7.01 13.49
N ASN A 54 -1.83 7.17 12.35
CA ASN A 54 -2.55 8.40 12.00
C ASN A 54 -3.96 8.45 12.60
N TRP A 55 -4.41 7.34 13.19
CA TRP A 55 -5.68 7.26 13.91
C TRP A 55 -5.61 6.16 14.98
N GLN A 56 -6.14 6.44 16.18
CA GLN A 56 -6.24 5.48 17.29
C GLN A 56 -7.60 5.64 17.99
N GLU A 57 -8.18 4.54 18.50
CA GLU A 57 -9.39 4.60 19.31
C GLU A 57 -9.20 5.52 20.53
N GLY A 58 -10.25 6.29 20.85
CA GLY A 58 -10.26 7.24 21.97
C GLY A 58 -9.64 8.61 21.67
N THR A 59 -8.80 8.75 20.64
CA THR A 59 -8.17 10.03 20.28
C THR A 59 -8.39 10.48 18.83
N GLY A 60 -8.61 9.55 17.92
CA GLY A 60 -8.79 9.83 16.49
C GLY A 60 -10.16 10.44 16.15
N ASP A 61 -10.17 11.33 15.17
CA ASP A 61 -11.41 11.90 14.62
C ASP A 61 -12.23 10.79 13.94
N PRO A 62 -13.46 10.48 14.42
CA PRO A 62 -14.26 9.38 13.88
C PRO A 62 -14.71 9.61 12.43
N SER A 63 -14.64 10.85 11.91
CA SER A 63 -14.97 11.18 10.52
C SER A 63 -13.86 10.85 9.52
N LEU A 64 -12.65 10.51 9.99
CA LEU A 64 -11.50 10.25 9.13
C LEU A 64 -11.36 8.77 8.77
N THR A 65 -10.72 8.53 7.63
CA THR A 65 -10.16 7.20 7.33
C THR A 65 -9.06 6.90 8.33
N ARG A 66 -9.12 5.72 8.95
CA ARG A 66 -8.11 5.25 9.91
C ARG A 66 -6.95 4.64 9.15
N GLN A 67 -5.72 4.94 9.57
CA GLN A 67 -4.51 4.43 8.93
C GLN A 67 -3.41 4.14 9.96
N ILE A 68 -2.74 3.01 9.74
CA ILE A 68 -1.48 2.63 10.39
C ILE A 68 -0.49 2.26 9.29
N CYS A 69 0.75 2.75 9.37
CA CYS A 69 1.86 2.39 8.49
C CYS A 69 2.79 1.38 9.18
N ASN A 70 3.19 0.33 8.45
CA ASN A 70 4.01 -0.78 8.97
C ASN A 70 3.33 -1.60 10.08
N GLY A 71 2.05 -1.91 9.90
CA GLY A 71 1.30 -2.82 10.77
C GLY A 71 1.88 -4.24 10.80
N TRP A 72 2.63 -4.65 9.76
CA TRP A 72 3.33 -5.95 9.71
C TRP A 72 4.33 -6.12 10.85
N LYS A 73 4.92 -5.03 11.35
CA LYS A 73 5.84 -5.08 12.49
C LYS A 73 5.11 -5.36 13.81
N ALA A 74 3.85 -4.97 13.89
CA ALA A 74 3.03 -4.99 15.11
C ALA A 74 2.12 -6.21 15.24
N ASN A 75 1.84 -6.93 14.15
CA ASN A 75 0.88 -8.03 14.13
C ASN A 75 1.27 -9.15 13.14
N ILE A 76 1.28 -10.40 13.61
CA ILE A 76 1.75 -11.56 12.85
C ILE A 76 0.82 -11.92 11.70
N ALA A 77 -0.50 -11.75 11.85
CA ALA A 77 -1.43 -12.01 10.75
C ALA A 77 -1.20 -11.03 9.60
N ILE A 78 -0.97 -9.74 9.89
CA ILE A 78 -0.61 -8.74 8.88
C ILE A 78 0.70 -9.11 8.20
N ALA A 79 1.73 -9.42 8.98
CA ALA A 79 3.04 -9.86 8.46
C ALA A 79 2.93 -11.09 7.55
N SER A 80 2.08 -12.05 7.90
CA SER A 80 1.90 -13.28 7.14
C SER A 80 1.43 -13.04 5.70
N VAL A 81 0.72 -11.92 5.45
CA VAL A 81 0.25 -11.52 4.13
C VAL A 81 1.24 -10.57 3.45
N ILE A 82 1.73 -9.55 4.16
CA ILE A 82 2.68 -8.56 3.62
C ILE A 82 4.00 -9.21 3.15
N THR A 83 4.41 -10.30 3.78
CA THR A 83 5.67 -10.98 3.45
C THR A 83 5.51 -12.18 2.51
N ARG A 84 4.35 -12.34 1.87
CA ARG A 84 4.07 -13.45 0.96
C ARG A 84 4.96 -13.43 -0.29
N PRO A 85 5.62 -14.55 -0.63
CA PRO A 85 6.50 -14.60 -1.80
C PRO A 85 5.75 -14.53 -3.13
N ASP A 86 4.51 -15.02 -3.21
CA ASP A 86 3.72 -14.97 -4.45
C ASP A 86 3.22 -13.55 -4.78
N ILE A 87 2.97 -12.72 -3.76
CA ILE A 87 2.70 -11.28 -3.94
C ILE A 87 3.99 -10.56 -4.34
N GLY A 88 5.12 -10.86 -3.70
CA GLY A 88 6.43 -10.32 -4.07
C GLY A 88 6.83 -10.65 -5.51
N GLU A 89 6.63 -11.90 -5.94
CA GLU A 89 6.87 -12.35 -7.33
C GLU A 89 5.98 -11.59 -8.32
N ALA A 90 4.71 -11.37 -7.98
CA ALA A 90 3.78 -10.63 -8.81
C ALA A 90 4.23 -9.17 -8.96
N ILE A 91 4.59 -8.50 -7.87
CA ILE A 91 5.09 -7.11 -7.90
C ILE A 91 6.36 -7.02 -8.74
N ALA A 92 7.37 -7.86 -8.49
CA ALA A 92 8.61 -7.83 -9.26
C ALA A 92 8.37 -8.13 -10.76
N SER A 93 7.45 -9.04 -11.05
CA SER A 93 7.04 -9.36 -12.43
C SER A 93 6.37 -8.19 -13.16
N LEU A 94 5.58 -7.37 -12.46
CA LEU A 94 4.90 -6.20 -13.03
C LEU A 94 5.86 -5.01 -13.18
N GLY A 95 6.75 -4.80 -12.20
CA GLY A 95 7.75 -3.73 -12.26
C GLY A 95 8.96 -4.05 -13.13
N ASN A 96 9.09 -5.29 -13.63
CA ASN A 96 10.31 -5.80 -14.28
C ASN A 96 11.55 -5.62 -13.38
N TRP A 97 11.43 -6.01 -12.12
CA TRP A 97 12.45 -5.85 -11.08
C TRP A 97 13.21 -7.15 -10.83
N PRO A 98 14.47 -7.09 -10.34
CA PRO A 98 15.22 -8.28 -9.93
C PRO A 98 14.59 -9.00 -8.71
N GLY A 99 13.75 -8.29 -7.97
CA GLY A 99 13.02 -8.78 -6.81
C GLY A 99 12.25 -7.67 -6.12
N THR A 100 11.50 -8.03 -5.09
CA THR A 100 10.68 -7.12 -4.29
C THR A 100 11.08 -7.21 -2.83
N ARG A 101 11.20 -6.05 -2.19
CA ARG A 101 11.19 -5.91 -0.74
C ARG A 101 10.00 -5.08 -0.29
N VAL A 102 9.57 -5.27 0.95
CA VAL A 102 8.57 -4.42 1.58
C VAL A 102 9.19 -3.03 1.78
N MET A 103 8.56 -2.00 1.20
CA MET A 103 8.85 -0.60 1.54
C MET A 103 8.08 -0.24 2.81
N SER A 104 6.77 -0.47 2.77
CA SER A 104 5.88 -0.36 3.92
C SER A 104 4.61 -1.19 3.71
N ASP A 105 3.77 -1.27 4.72
CA ASP A 105 2.36 -1.63 4.55
C ASP A 105 1.44 -0.53 5.08
N ASN A 106 0.20 -0.53 4.62
CA ASN A 106 -0.86 0.30 5.16
C ASN A 106 -2.04 -0.58 5.59
N VAL A 107 -2.45 -0.40 6.85
CA VAL A 107 -3.68 -0.93 7.43
C VAL A 107 -4.71 0.20 7.37
N LEU A 108 -5.66 0.11 6.44
CA LEU A 108 -6.64 1.16 6.15
C LEU A 108 -8.05 0.73 6.51
N TRP A 109 -8.74 1.53 7.31
CA TRP A 109 -10.13 1.28 7.68
C TRP A 109 -10.96 2.55 7.46
N LYS A 110 -11.94 2.45 6.56
CA LYS A 110 -13.00 3.44 6.36
C LYS A 110 -14.29 3.05 7.08
N PRO A 111 -14.61 3.67 8.23
CA PRO A 111 -15.94 3.57 8.83
C PRO A 111 -17.04 4.13 7.91
N PRO A 112 -18.32 3.82 8.18
CA PRO A 112 -19.44 4.52 7.55
C PRO A 112 -19.30 6.04 7.70
N GLN A 113 -19.66 6.78 6.65
CA GLN A 113 -19.58 8.25 6.56
C GLN A 113 -18.17 8.85 6.62
N SER A 114 -17.11 8.02 6.60
CA SER A 114 -15.74 8.54 6.64
C SER A 114 -15.41 9.36 5.39
N ARG A 115 -14.67 10.44 5.61
CA ARG A 115 -14.16 11.38 4.60
C ARG A 115 -13.21 10.70 3.60
N PRO A 116 -13.03 11.27 2.40
CA PRO A 116 -12.20 10.70 1.35
C PRO A 116 -10.70 10.68 1.69
N LEU A 117 -9.94 9.94 0.89
CA LEU A 117 -8.50 10.16 0.73
C LEU A 117 -8.28 10.89 -0.59
N GLY A 118 -7.51 11.98 -0.55
CA GLY A 118 -7.16 12.78 -1.71
C GLY A 118 -6.50 11.94 -2.80
N TYR A 119 -6.77 12.28 -4.06
CA TYR A 119 -6.04 11.70 -5.16
C TYR A 119 -4.55 12.05 -5.05
N HIS A 120 -3.69 11.06 -5.29
CA HIS A 120 -2.24 11.19 -5.18
C HIS A 120 -1.52 10.14 -6.05
N GLN A 121 -0.20 10.26 -6.12
CA GLN A 121 0.72 9.27 -6.67
C GLN A 121 1.64 8.80 -5.53
N ASP A 122 1.76 7.50 -5.27
CA ASP A 122 2.58 7.01 -4.14
C ASP A 122 4.06 7.44 -4.28
N ASN A 123 4.62 7.38 -5.49
CA ASN A 123 6.02 7.67 -5.75
C ASN A 123 6.42 9.13 -5.43
N SER A 124 5.47 10.07 -5.42
CA SER A 124 5.77 11.47 -5.12
C SER A 124 6.20 11.70 -3.66
N PHE A 125 6.06 10.69 -2.79
CA PHE A 125 6.45 10.76 -1.37
C PHE A 125 7.75 10.00 -1.05
N LEU A 126 8.44 9.46 -2.07
CA LEU A 126 9.42 8.37 -1.91
C LEU A 126 10.81 8.68 -2.49
N SER A 127 11.19 9.95 -2.59
CA SER A 127 12.50 10.38 -3.11
C SER A 127 13.70 9.93 -2.25
N TRP A 128 13.46 9.48 -1.02
CA TRP A 128 14.50 9.07 -0.06
C TRP A 128 15.23 7.74 -0.40
N TYR A 129 14.83 7.05 -1.46
CA TYR A 129 15.55 5.88 -1.97
C TYR A 129 15.65 5.85 -3.49
N ASN A 130 16.64 5.10 -4.00
CA ASN A 130 16.90 4.96 -5.42
C ASN A 130 17.15 3.49 -5.83
N PRO A 131 16.58 3.00 -6.95
CA PRO A 131 15.58 3.67 -7.79
C PRO A 131 14.26 3.89 -7.04
N SER A 132 13.71 5.11 -7.13
CA SER A 132 12.43 5.49 -6.49
C SER A 132 11.26 4.96 -7.32
N GLU A 133 11.04 3.65 -7.24
CA GLU A 133 9.93 2.97 -7.89
C GLU A 133 9.16 2.14 -6.86
N LEU A 134 7.86 2.41 -6.77
CA LEU A 134 6.91 1.67 -5.94
C LEU A 134 5.84 1.01 -6.80
N LEU A 135 5.49 -0.23 -6.44
CA LEU A 135 4.29 -0.91 -6.89
C LEU A 135 3.57 -1.46 -5.66
N SER A 136 2.25 -1.30 -5.64
CA SER A 136 1.43 -1.59 -4.48
C SER A 136 0.50 -2.78 -4.77
N CYS A 137 0.25 -3.62 -3.76
CA CYS A 137 -0.77 -4.66 -3.77
C CYS A 137 -1.80 -4.31 -2.69
N TRP A 138 -2.98 -3.89 -3.10
CA TRP A 138 -4.11 -3.53 -2.26
C TRP A 138 -5.08 -4.70 -2.14
N ILE A 139 -5.44 -5.10 -0.93
CA ILE A 139 -6.27 -6.28 -0.64
C ILE A 139 -7.50 -5.83 0.15
N ALA A 140 -8.69 -6.12 -0.39
CA ALA A 140 -9.95 -5.86 0.27
C ALA A 140 -10.25 -6.91 1.34
N LEU A 141 -10.60 -6.47 2.55
CA LEU A 141 -11.08 -7.36 3.61
C LEU A 141 -12.60 -7.35 3.73
N ASP A 142 -13.26 -6.43 3.05
CA ASP A 142 -14.71 -6.33 2.91
C ASP A 142 -15.05 -6.30 1.42
N GLU A 143 -16.31 -6.58 1.07
CA GLU A 143 -16.77 -6.33 -0.31
C GLU A 143 -16.68 -4.83 -0.60
N THR A 144 -16.25 -4.48 -1.82
CA THR A 144 -15.98 -3.09 -2.18
C THR A 144 -16.95 -2.62 -3.23
N THR A 145 -17.47 -1.41 -3.02
CA THR A 145 -18.37 -0.73 -3.95
C THR A 145 -17.95 0.73 -4.07
N TRP A 146 -18.36 1.38 -5.15
CA TRP A 146 -18.31 2.84 -5.29
C TRP A 146 -18.90 3.55 -4.07
N GLU A 147 -20.10 3.16 -3.62
CA GLU A 147 -20.77 3.76 -2.45
C GLU A 147 -20.01 3.53 -1.14
N GLY A 148 -19.26 2.43 -1.03
CA GLY A 148 -18.37 2.12 0.09
C GLY A 148 -17.07 2.92 0.10
N GLY A 149 -16.89 3.84 -0.86
CA GLY A 149 -15.69 4.65 -1.02
C GLY A 149 -14.47 3.79 -1.35
N THR A 150 -14.61 2.85 -2.30
CA THR A 150 -13.50 2.01 -2.78
C THR A 150 -12.35 2.84 -3.38
N VAL A 151 -11.21 2.20 -3.64
CA VAL A 151 -10.11 2.84 -4.36
C VAL A 151 -10.55 3.15 -5.78
N GLU A 152 -10.16 4.33 -6.25
CA GLU A 152 -10.40 4.85 -7.57
C GLU A 152 -9.05 5.00 -8.27
N PHE A 153 -8.91 4.48 -9.49
CA PHE A 153 -7.72 4.63 -10.32
C PHE A 153 -8.03 5.45 -11.56
N ILE A 154 -7.07 6.24 -12.03
CA ILE A 154 -7.14 6.84 -13.36
C ILE A 154 -6.39 5.96 -14.36
N ARG A 155 -7.10 5.40 -15.33
CA ARG A 155 -6.51 4.51 -16.35
C ARG A 155 -5.41 5.23 -17.14
N GLY A 156 -4.25 4.59 -17.24
CA GLY A 156 -3.10 5.07 -18.01
C GLY A 156 -2.32 6.22 -17.35
N SER A 157 -2.77 6.72 -16.21
CA SER A 157 -2.21 7.91 -15.56
C SER A 157 -0.80 7.74 -15.01
N HIS A 158 -0.33 6.49 -14.85
CA HIS A 158 1.07 6.16 -14.53
C HIS A 158 2.08 6.69 -15.55
N ARG A 159 1.64 7.13 -16.73
CA ARG A 159 2.48 7.71 -17.80
C ARG A 159 2.36 9.23 -17.89
N TRP A 160 1.52 9.84 -17.06
CA TRP A 160 1.37 11.30 -17.02
C TRP A 160 2.60 11.92 -16.35
N HIS A 161 2.72 13.25 -16.45
CA HIS A 161 3.77 13.97 -15.74
C HIS A 161 3.65 13.73 -14.23
N HIS A 162 4.80 13.48 -13.60
CA HIS A 162 4.89 13.32 -12.17
C HIS A 162 4.65 14.68 -11.51
N THR A 163 3.85 14.68 -10.45
CA THR A 163 3.56 15.88 -9.67
C THR A 163 4.09 15.72 -8.26
N GLU A 164 4.48 16.84 -7.64
CA GLU A 164 4.72 16.86 -6.20
C GLU A 164 3.39 16.73 -5.45
N PRO A 165 3.39 16.20 -4.21
CA PRO A 165 2.21 16.19 -3.37
C PRO A 165 1.70 17.61 -3.11
N GLU A 166 0.42 17.85 -3.33
CA GLU A 166 -0.23 19.12 -3.03
C GLU A 166 -1.56 18.90 -2.29
N GLY A 167 -1.86 19.78 -1.34
CA GLY A 167 -3.13 19.78 -0.61
C GLY A 167 -3.22 18.82 0.59
N GLU A 168 -4.45 18.65 1.09
CA GLU A 168 -4.75 17.78 2.22
C GLU A 168 -4.98 16.34 1.77
N PHE A 169 -4.26 15.40 2.37
CA PHE A 169 -4.41 13.98 2.06
C PHE A 169 -5.66 13.35 2.74
N HIS A 170 -5.87 13.64 4.03
CA HIS A 170 -6.97 13.08 4.81
C HIS A 170 -8.19 14.01 4.79
N GLY A 171 -9.24 13.57 4.09
CA GLY A 171 -10.53 14.23 4.04
C GLY A 171 -10.58 15.58 3.32
N PRO A 172 -9.86 15.84 2.23
CA PRO A 172 -9.99 17.11 1.51
C PRO A 172 -11.44 17.38 1.06
N GLU A 173 -11.82 18.66 0.97
CA GLU A 173 -13.15 19.07 0.52
C GLU A 173 -13.43 18.62 -0.92
N ASP A 174 -12.44 18.83 -1.80
CA ASP A 174 -12.41 18.30 -3.16
C ASP A 174 -11.23 17.35 -3.30
N TYR A 175 -11.51 16.06 -3.15
CA TYR A 175 -10.50 15.01 -3.20
C TYR A 175 -9.99 14.70 -4.61
N ARG A 176 -10.64 15.21 -5.66
CA ARG A 176 -10.26 14.99 -7.06
C ARG A 176 -9.49 16.15 -7.67
N ARG A 177 -9.61 17.35 -7.08
CA ARG A 177 -8.98 18.60 -7.52
C ARG A 177 -7.62 18.46 -8.20
N TYR A 178 -6.63 17.87 -7.52
CA TYR A 178 -5.25 17.82 -8.03
C TYR A 178 -5.09 16.82 -9.18
N MET A 179 -5.86 15.73 -9.18
CA MET A 179 -5.92 14.81 -10.32
C MET A 179 -6.57 15.47 -11.52
N GLU A 180 -7.65 16.23 -11.34
CA GLU A 180 -8.30 16.98 -12.42
C GLU A 180 -7.37 18.04 -13.00
N MET A 181 -6.66 18.79 -12.14
CA MET A 181 -5.61 19.71 -12.57
C MET A 181 -4.46 19.01 -13.32
N ALA A 182 -4.10 17.79 -12.94
CA ALA A 182 -3.10 17.00 -13.65
C ALA A 182 -3.63 16.54 -15.02
N ALA A 183 -4.88 16.07 -15.09
CA ALA A 183 -5.54 15.66 -16.33
C ALA A 183 -5.68 16.83 -17.32
N ASP A 184 -6.05 18.02 -16.83
CA ASP A 184 -6.12 19.26 -17.62
C ASP A 184 -4.76 19.59 -18.26
N ARG A 185 -3.66 19.46 -17.49
CA ARG A 185 -2.29 19.68 -18.01
C ARG A 185 -1.85 18.63 -19.03
N GLN A 186 -2.45 17.44 -18.98
CA GLN A 186 -2.23 16.39 -19.98
C GLN A 186 -3.15 16.55 -21.20
N GLU A 187 -4.11 17.48 -21.18
CA GLU A 187 -5.14 17.65 -22.19
C GLU A 187 -5.98 16.36 -22.43
N VAL A 188 -6.29 15.64 -21.34
CA VAL A 188 -7.07 14.40 -21.38
C VAL A 188 -8.27 14.46 -20.43
N GLU A 189 -9.34 13.77 -20.82
CA GLU A 189 -10.44 13.45 -19.90
C GLU A 189 -10.04 12.23 -19.05
N PRO A 190 -10.01 12.32 -17.71
CA PRO A 190 -9.60 11.20 -16.86
C PRO A 190 -10.65 10.07 -16.86
N GLU A 191 -10.25 8.85 -17.22
CA GLU A 191 -11.09 7.66 -17.06
C GLU A 191 -10.92 7.08 -15.65
N ILE A 192 -11.92 7.31 -14.78
CA ILE A 192 -11.96 6.78 -13.40
C ILE A 192 -12.45 5.32 -13.42
N VAL A 193 -11.70 4.45 -12.75
CA VAL A 193 -12.02 3.03 -12.59
C VAL A 193 -12.11 2.69 -11.10
N TYR A 194 -13.26 2.14 -10.69
CA TYR A 194 -13.52 1.72 -9.32
C TYR A 194 -13.06 0.29 -9.08
N VAL A 195 -12.38 0.04 -7.96
CA VAL A 195 -11.99 -1.31 -7.54
C VAL A 195 -13.15 -1.98 -6.82
N GLU A 196 -14.07 -2.60 -7.56
CA GLU A 196 -15.22 -3.33 -7.00
C GLU A 196 -14.94 -4.85 -7.05
N VAL A 197 -14.66 -5.43 -5.88
CA VAL A 197 -14.23 -6.82 -5.71
C VAL A 197 -14.88 -7.43 -4.46
N PRO A 198 -15.08 -8.76 -4.43
CA PRO A 198 -15.47 -9.44 -3.20
C PRO A 198 -14.36 -9.36 -2.15
N LYS A 199 -14.70 -9.68 -0.89
CA LYS A 199 -13.70 -9.83 0.18
C LYS A 199 -12.60 -10.81 -0.24
N GLY A 200 -11.36 -10.46 0.06
CA GLY A 200 -10.17 -11.21 -0.35
C GLY A 200 -9.71 -10.94 -1.78
N GLY A 201 -10.47 -10.20 -2.59
CA GLY A 201 -10.01 -9.61 -3.85
C GLY A 201 -9.13 -8.37 -3.62
N GLY A 202 -8.69 -7.74 -4.69
CA GLY A 202 -7.86 -6.55 -4.60
C GLY A 202 -7.31 -6.06 -5.93
N SER A 203 -6.21 -5.32 -5.87
CA SER A 203 -5.55 -4.76 -7.05
C SER A 203 -4.04 -4.65 -6.87
N PHE A 204 -3.33 -4.62 -7.99
CA PHE A 204 -1.96 -4.12 -8.06
C PHE A 204 -1.97 -2.77 -8.76
N HIS A 205 -1.16 -1.80 -8.33
CA HIS A 205 -1.05 -0.51 -9.01
C HIS A 205 0.38 0.03 -9.01
N HIS A 206 0.73 0.71 -10.10
CA HIS A 206 1.97 1.46 -10.25
C HIS A 206 1.96 2.68 -9.33
N GLY A 207 3.08 3.02 -8.69
CA GLY A 207 3.19 4.18 -7.79
C GLY A 207 3.05 5.55 -8.45
N TRP A 208 2.94 5.59 -9.79
CA TRP A 208 2.61 6.81 -10.55
C TRP A 208 1.15 6.84 -11.01
N THR A 209 0.37 5.77 -10.78
CA THR A 209 -1.05 5.78 -11.08
C THR A 209 -1.74 6.74 -10.12
N TRP A 210 -2.40 7.76 -10.67
CA TRP A 210 -3.27 8.64 -9.89
C TRP A 210 -4.39 7.81 -9.28
N HIS A 211 -4.50 7.89 -7.96
CA HIS A 211 -5.50 7.15 -7.24
C HIS A 211 -5.93 7.85 -5.96
N GLY A 212 -7.17 7.60 -5.55
CA GLY A 212 -7.77 8.18 -4.36
C GLY A 212 -8.92 7.31 -3.89
N SER A 213 -9.72 7.80 -2.95
CA SER A 213 -10.98 7.12 -2.61
C SER A 213 -12.00 8.09 -2.04
N GLY A 214 -13.21 8.10 -2.61
CA GLY A 214 -14.33 8.95 -2.18
C GLY A 214 -14.86 8.67 -0.78
N PHE A 215 -15.95 9.34 -0.41
CA PHE A 215 -16.63 9.11 0.87
C PHE A 215 -17.14 7.67 0.97
N ASN A 216 -17.19 7.13 2.20
CA ASN A 216 -17.95 5.91 2.46
C ASN A 216 -19.41 6.29 2.78
N HIS A 217 -20.28 6.27 1.79
CA HIS A 217 -21.71 6.53 1.95
C HIS A 217 -22.51 5.29 2.39
N SER A 218 -21.88 4.12 2.41
CA SER A 218 -22.51 2.88 2.85
C SER A 218 -22.69 2.83 4.38
N GLN A 219 -23.47 1.85 4.84
CA GLN A 219 -23.63 1.53 6.27
C GLN A 219 -22.54 0.59 6.79
N ASN A 220 -21.65 0.11 5.92
CA ASN A 220 -20.63 -0.88 6.26
C ASN A 220 -19.25 -0.23 6.32
N SER A 221 -18.37 -0.81 7.14
CA SER A 221 -16.96 -0.47 7.09
C SER A 221 -16.28 -1.08 5.87
N ARG A 222 -15.25 -0.40 5.34
CA ARG A 222 -14.36 -0.94 4.32
C ARG A 222 -12.94 -0.99 4.88
N ARG A 223 -12.42 -2.20 5.07
CA ARG A 223 -11.05 -2.47 5.49
C ARG A 223 -10.21 -2.96 4.33
N SER A 224 -8.96 -2.52 4.29
CA SER A 224 -8.01 -2.95 3.27
C SER A 224 -6.59 -2.96 3.80
N LEU A 225 -5.84 -3.98 3.38
CA LEU A 225 -4.41 -4.10 3.64
C LEU A 225 -3.65 -3.78 2.36
N VAL A 226 -2.61 -2.95 2.44
CA VAL A 226 -1.79 -2.57 1.27
C VAL A 226 -0.36 -2.96 1.54
N MET A 227 0.24 -3.78 0.67
CA MET A 227 1.68 -3.96 0.61
C MET A 227 2.24 -2.95 -0.40
N HIS A 228 3.12 -2.07 0.06
CA HIS A 228 3.92 -1.22 -0.82
C HIS A 228 5.27 -1.90 -1.06
N GLY A 229 5.50 -2.34 -2.29
CA GLY A 229 6.74 -3.01 -2.70
C GLY A 229 7.70 -2.04 -3.38
N MET A 230 8.98 -2.16 -3.06
CA MET A 230 10.07 -1.52 -3.80
C MET A 230 11.05 -2.56 -4.32
N ARG A 231 11.93 -2.13 -5.22
CA ARG A 231 12.93 -3.00 -5.83
C ARG A 231 13.89 -3.59 -4.79
N SER A 232 14.26 -4.86 -4.96
CA SER A 232 15.21 -5.53 -4.07
C SER A 232 16.64 -4.99 -4.17
N ASP A 233 16.96 -4.19 -5.18
CA ASP A 233 18.25 -3.53 -5.39
C ASP A 233 18.25 -2.05 -4.94
N ALA A 234 17.16 -1.57 -4.34
CA ALA A 234 17.06 -0.20 -3.85
C ALA A 234 18.09 0.10 -2.74
N THR A 235 18.60 1.32 -2.75
CA THR A 235 19.50 1.87 -1.71
C THR A 235 18.95 3.19 -1.21
N TYR A 236 19.30 3.57 0.01
CA TYR A 236 19.02 4.91 0.52
C TYR A 236 19.60 6.00 -0.39
N ASP A 237 18.85 7.08 -0.52
CA ASP A 237 19.32 8.35 -1.08
C ASP A 237 19.35 9.43 0.03
N PRO A 238 20.50 9.62 0.70
CA PRO A 238 20.61 10.57 1.79
C PRO A 238 20.33 12.03 1.41
N ALA A 239 20.41 12.40 0.13
CA ALA A 239 20.17 13.77 -0.31
C ALA A 239 18.72 14.19 -0.09
N HIS A 240 17.77 13.25 -0.18
CA HIS A 240 16.34 13.49 -0.16
C HIS A 240 15.66 13.05 1.15
N PHE A 241 16.43 12.84 2.22
CA PHE A 241 15.89 12.42 3.53
C PHE A 241 14.97 13.42 4.20
N HIS A 242 14.94 14.66 3.74
CA HIS A 242 14.09 15.72 4.29
C HIS A 242 12.76 15.86 3.53
N GLU A 243 12.55 15.05 2.49
CA GLU A 243 11.39 15.11 1.60
C GLU A 243 10.43 13.94 1.87
N GLY A 244 9.13 14.17 1.64
CA GLY A 244 8.09 13.14 1.76
C GLY A 244 8.20 12.32 3.04
N THR A 245 8.30 11.01 2.89
CA THR A 245 8.43 10.06 4.01
C THR A 245 9.89 9.81 4.44
N GLY A 246 10.86 10.48 3.82
CA GLY A 246 12.29 10.38 4.14
C GLY A 246 12.63 10.60 5.64
N PRO A 247 12.03 11.58 6.33
CA PRO A 247 12.30 11.80 7.76
C PRO A 247 11.96 10.58 8.64
N ILE A 248 10.98 9.77 8.23
CA ILE A 248 10.58 8.56 8.95
C ILE A 248 11.58 7.45 8.68
N TYR A 249 11.86 7.14 7.41
CA TYR A 249 12.63 5.95 7.05
C TYR A 249 14.15 6.12 7.13
N SER A 250 14.64 7.36 7.14
CA SER A 250 16.06 7.67 7.36
C SER A 250 16.59 7.16 8.70
N ARG A 251 15.72 6.97 9.71
CA ARG A 251 16.09 6.41 11.03
C ARG A 251 16.64 4.98 10.99
N TYR A 252 16.35 4.25 9.92
CA TYR A 252 16.82 2.88 9.71
C TYR A 252 18.17 2.80 9.00
N LYS A 253 18.67 3.92 8.47
CA LYS A 253 19.93 3.95 7.75
C LYS A 253 21.11 3.76 8.71
N LYS A 254 22.00 2.81 8.38
CA LYS A 254 23.28 2.66 9.06
C LYS A 254 24.26 3.77 8.67
N LEU A 255 25.13 4.15 9.60
CA LEU A 255 26.20 5.12 9.34
C LEU A 255 27.16 4.57 8.27
N GLY A 256 27.42 5.36 7.23
CA GLY A 256 28.34 4.99 6.14
C GLY A 256 27.85 3.89 5.19
N ASP A 257 26.62 3.40 5.34
CA ASP A 257 26.07 2.30 4.53
C ASP A 257 24.68 2.68 3.97
N ASN A 258 24.55 2.66 2.64
CA ASN A 258 23.30 3.00 1.94
C ASN A 258 22.48 1.76 1.58
N THR A 259 22.93 0.55 1.93
CA THR A 259 22.10 -0.65 1.83
C THR A 259 20.93 -0.55 2.81
N MET A 260 19.81 -1.17 2.44
CA MET A 260 18.64 -1.23 3.32
C MET A 260 18.66 -2.55 4.09
N ASP A 261 18.52 -2.46 5.40
CA ASP A 261 18.52 -3.61 6.28
C ASP A 261 17.21 -4.41 6.13
N GLU A 262 17.34 -5.72 5.91
CA GLU A 262 16.19 -6.62 5.71
C GLU A 262 15.32 -6.78 6.97
N ASN A 263 15.78 -6.37 8.15
CA ASN A 263 14.93 -6.30 9.35
C ASN A 263 13.84 -5.22 9.25
N TYR A 264 14.09 -4.17 8.44
CA TYR A 264 13.15 -3.07 8.25
C TYR A 264 12.48 -3.12 6.88
N PHE A 265 13.18 -3.66 5.87
CA PHE A 265 12.73 -3.76 4.50
C PHE A 265 12.98 -5.17 3.93
N PRO A 266 12.30 -6.20 4.46
CA PRO A 266 12.56 -7.59 4.10
C PRO A 266 12.29 -7.85 2.62
N ILE A 267 13.15 -8.64 1.98
CA ILE A 267 12.96 -9.15 0.62
C ILE A 267 11.98 -10.31 0.67
N THR A 268 10.82 -10.13 0.02
CA THR A 268 9.77 -11.15 -0.03
C THR A 268 10.00 -12.14 -1.16
N TRP A 269 10.67 -11.72 -2.23
CA TRP A 269 10.99 -12.53 -3.39
C TRP A 269 12.13 -11.91 -4.23
N ARG A 270 12.99 -12.75 -4.82
CA ARG A 270 13.98 -12.39 -5.85
C ARG A 270 14.08 -13.48 -6.92
N ALA A 271 14.49 -13.08 -8.12
CA ALA A 271 14.60 -13.97 -9.28
C ALA A 271 15.62 -15.11 -9.10
N ASP A 272 16.59 -14.97 -8.19
CA ASP A 272 17.57 -16.01 -7.83
C ASP A 272 17.07 -16.97 -6.74
N GLY A 273 15.80 -16.84 -6.32
CA GLY A 273 15.21 -17.62 -5.25
C GLY A 273 15.49 -17.09 -3.84
N TYR A 274 16.19 -15.95 -3.71
CA TYR A 274 16.41 -15.34 -2.40
C TYR A 274 15.11 -14.78 -1.81
N ARG A 275 14.94 -15.00 -0.51
CA ARG A 275 13.94 -14.41 0.36
C ARG A 275 14.59 -14.22 1.72
N THR A 276 14.32 -13.11 2.40
CA THR A 276 14.87 -12.84 3.73
C THR A 276 14.61 -14.05 4.65
N PRO A 277 15.65 -14.76 5.11
CA PRO A 277 15.47 -16.03 5.82
C PRO A 277 14.68 -15.88 7.14
N THR A 278 14.92 -14.78 7.85
CA THR A 278 14.33 -14.49 9.17
C THR A 278 12.83 -14.20 9.13
N ILE A 279 12.21 -14.06 7.96
CA ILE A 279 10.74 -13.92 7.88
C ILE A 279 10.06 -15.16 8.47
N ALA A 280 10.58 -16.36 8.23
CA ALA A 280 9.96 -17.58 8.75
C ALA A 280 10.00 -17.63 10.29
N ASP A 281 11.13 -17.21 10.87
CA ASP A 281 11.32 -17.13 12.31
C ASP A 281 10.37 -16.08 12.90
N PHE A 282 10.30 -14.89 12.31
CA PHE A 282 9.38 -13.82 12.74
C PHE A 282 7.91 -14.26 12.78
N LEU A 283 7.46 -15.05 11.80
CA LEU A 283 6.09 -15.55 11.74
C LEU A 283 5.79 -16.70 12.72
N THR A 284 6.81 -17.29 13.35
CA THR A 284 6.67 -18.48 14.22
C THR A 284 7.03 -18.20 15.69
N GLU A 285 7.98 -17.30 15.96
CA GLU A 285 8.53 -17.03 17.29
C GLU A 285 7.54 -16.40 18.29
N GLN A 286 6.39 -15.88 17.84
CA GLN A 286 5.39 -15.22 18.70
C GLN A 286 4.17 -16.09 19.02
N SER A 287 4.17 -17.37 18.63
CA SER A 287 3.11 -18.35 18.96
C SER A 287 3.37 -19.15 20.25
N ALA A 288 4.36 -18.76 21.06
CA ALA A 288 4.83 -19.47 22.26
C ALA A 288 4.53 -18.71 23.56
#